data_AF-A0A2D9CB20-F1
#
_entry.id   AF-A0A2D9CB20-F1
#
_cell.length_a   1.000
_cell.length_b   1.000
_cell.length_c   1.000
_cell.angle_alpha   90.00
_cell.angle_beta   90.00
_cell.angle_gamma   90.00
#
_symmetry.space_group_name_H-M   'P 1'
#
loop_
_entity.id
_entity.type
_entity.pdbx_description
1 polymer ?
#
loop_
_entity_poly.entity_id
_entity_poly.type
_entity_poly.pdbx_seq_one_letter_code
_entity_poly.pdbx_strand_id
1 'polypeptide(L)'
;MILAAIGFGVINLVGTFLLGPRRAGERKGETYESGMTPVGTARKRFNIRFYLIAMVFLVFDVEVIFLYPWAQTFTNLDPMSDASAIWLLRILFFLLTTVVAYLYGYRKGVFKFD
;
A
#
# COMPACT_ATOMS: atom_id res chain seq x y z
N MET A 1 6.97 -16.92 15.53
CA MET A 1 6.65 -15.48 15.73
C MET A 1 5.28 -15.09 15.22
N ILE A 2 4.86 -15.47 14.00
CA ILE A 2 3.52 -15.13 13.45
C ILE A 2 2.37 -15.59 14.36
N LEU A 3 2.39 -16.84 14.83
CA LEU A 3 1.38 -17.36 15.76
C LEU A 3 1.32 -16.59 17.09
N ALA A 4 2.48 -16.14 17.59
CA ALA A 4 2.53 -15.34 18.82
C ALA A 4 1.95 -13.93 18.61
N ALA A 5 2.21 -13.30 17.46
CA ALA A 5 1.66 -11.98 17.13
C ALA A 5 0.13 -12.03 16.95
N ILE A 6 -0.37 -13.03 16.22
CA ILE A 6 -1.81 -13.26 16.05
C ILE A 6 -2.44 -13.57 17.41
N GLY A 7 -1.83 -14.47 18.18
CA GLY A 7 -2.31 -14.84 19.51
C GLY A 7 -2.41 -13.62 20.43
N PHE A 8 -1.39 -12.77 20.47
CA PHE A 8 -1.41 -11.54 21.25
C PHE A 8 -2.54 -10.59 20.85
N GLY A 9 -2.76 -10.39 19.54
CA GLY A 9 -3.85 -9.54 19.04
C GLY A 9 -5.23 -10.08 19.44
N VAL A 10 -5.45 -11.39 19.26
CA VAL A 10 -6.72 -12.04 19.62
C VAL A 10 -6.96 -12.00 21.12
N ILE A 11 -5.96 -12.30 21.94
CA ILE A 11 -6.08 -12.28 23.41
C ILE A 11 -6.43 -10.87 23.91
N ASN A 12 -5.82 -9.82 23.36
CA ASN A 12 -6.14 -8.45 23.76
C ASN A 12 -7.56 -8.03 23.34
N LEU A 13 -7.99 -8.42 22.13
CA LEU A 13 -9.34 -8.14 21.66
C LEU A 13 -10.39 -8.84 22.52
N VAL A 14 -10.20 -10.13 22.80
CA VAL A 14 -11.09 -10.93 23.66
C VAL A 14 -11.06 -10.43 25.10
N GLY A 15 -9.87 -10.12 25.62
CA GLY A 15 -9.70 -9.56 26.96
C GLY A 15 -10.43 -8.23 27.13
N THR A 16 -10.34 -7.34 26.14
CA THR A 16 -11.08 -6.07 26.13
C THR A 16 -12.60 -6.30 26.11
N PHE A 17 -13.06 -7.27 25.32
CA PHE A 17 -14.48 -7.60 25.25
C PHE A 17 -15.03 -8.20 26.56
N LEU A 18 -14.24 -9.01 27.27
CA LEU A 18 -14.64 -9.68 28.52
C LEU A 18 -14.52 -8.78 29.75
N LEU A 19 -13.42 -8.02 29.87
CA LEU A 19 -13.11 -7.20 31.05
C LEU A 19 -13.64 -5.76 30.93
N GLY A 20 -13.89 -5.28 29.71
CA GLY A 20 -14.29 -3.90 29.45
C GLY A 20 -15.75 -3.60 29.84
N PRO A 21 -16.05 -2.40 30.40
CA PRO A 21 -17.40 -2.02 30.76
C PRO A 21 -18.28 -1.86 29.50
N ARG A 22 -19.35 -2.65 29.43
CA ARG A 22 -20.31 -2.58 28.33
C ARG A 22 -21.43 -1.59 28.67
N ARG A 23 -21.39 -0.42 28.03
CA ARG A 23 -22.55 0.49 27.96
C ARG A 23 -23.05 0.50 26.53
N ALA A 24 -24.21 -0.10 26.30
CA ALA A 24 -24.96 0.02 25.06
C ALA A 24 -26.06 1.07 25.28
N GLY A 25 -26.30 1.91 24.29
CA GLY A 25 -27.36 2.92 24.30
C GLY A 25 -27.59 3.38 22.88
N GLU A 26 -28.83 3.76 22.54
CA GLU A 26 -29.24 4.13 21.18
C GLU A 26 -28.29 5.19 20.59
N ARG A 27 -28.04 6.26 21.35
CA ARG A 27 -27.14 7.36 20.95
C ARG A 27 -25.67 6.98 20.78
N LYS A 28 -25.21 5.86 21.37
CA LYS A 28 -23.84 5.36 21.21
C LYS A 28 -23.70 4.49 19.95
N GLY A 29 -24.79 3.92 19.47
CA GLY A 29 -24.85 3.14 18.23
C GLY A 29 -25.11 3.99 16.99
N GLU A 30 -25.50 5.25 17.15
CA GLU A 30 -25.73 6.19 16.06
C GLU A 30 -24.43 6.68 15.41
N THR A 31 -24.51 6.99 14.12
CA THR A 31 -23.41 7.59 13.35
C THR A 31 -23.08 8.98 13.90
N TYR A 32 -21.79 9.26 14.09
CA TYR A 32 -21.33 10.57 14.52
C TYR A 32 -21.40 11.61 13.40
N GLU A 33 -22.20 12.67 13.60
CA GLU A 33 -22.40 13.79 12.66
C GLU A 33 -22.27 15.15 13.39
N SER A 34 -21.27 15.26 14.29
CA SER A 34 -20.99 16.48 15.08
C SER A 34 -22.22 17.04 15.84
N GLY A 35 -23.09 16.15 16.32
CA GLY A 35 -24.27 16.49 17.12
C GLY A 35 -25.56 16.69 16.33
N MET A 36 -25.52 16.59 14.99
CA MET A 36 -26.69 16.64 14.13
C MET A 36 -27.21 15.24 13.80
N THR A 37 -28.49 15.15 13.42
CA THR A 37 -29.04 13.89 12.89
C THR A 37 -28.43 13.61 11.51
N PRO A 38 -27.98 12.38 11.22
CA PRO A 38 -27.41 12.05 9.91
C PRO A 38 -28.41 12.31 8.78
N VAL A 39 -28.00 13.12 7.79
CA VAL A 39 -28.82 13.44 6.62
C VAL A 39 -28.27 12.74 5.39
N GLY A 40 -29.05 11.80 4.86
CA GLY A 40 -28.69 11.02 3.68
C GLY A 40 -27.75 9.86 3.98
N THR A 41 -27.06 9.36 2.96
CA THR A 41 -26.15 8.22 3.09
C THR A 41 -24.68 8.67 3.07
N ALA A 42 -23.83 7.96 3.81
CA ALA A 42 -22.38 8.16 3.79
C ALA A 42 -21.71 7.68 2.49
N ARG A 43 -22.44 6.95 1.62
CA ARG A 43 -21.93 6.40 0.36
C ARG A 43 -22.13 7.37 -0.80
N LYS A 44 -21.51 8.55 -0.69
CA LYS A 44 -21.49 9.53 -1.79
C LYS A 44 -20.36 9.22 -2.77
N ARG A 45 -20.51 9.69 -4.01
CA ARG A 45 -19.42 9.66 -4.99
C ARG A 45 -18.34 10.62 -4.51
N PHE A 46 -17.28 10.07 -3.95
CA PHE A 46 -16.08 10.81 -3.60
C PHE A 46 -15.19 10.97 -4.83
N ASN A 47 -14.40 12.03 -4.83
CA ASN A 47 -13.50 12.33 -5.92
C ASN A 47 -12.47 11.18 -6.09
N ILE A 48 -12.36 10.66 -7.32
CA ILE A 48 -11.55 9.49 -7.68
C ILE A 48 -10.06 9.89 -7.80
N ARG A 49 -9.64 11.07 -7.34
CA ARG A 49 -8.24 11.54 -7.41
C ARG A 49 -7.23 10.54 -6.85
N PHE A 50 -7.57 9.80 -5.80
CA PHE A 50 -6.71 8.77 -5.22
C PHE A 50 -6.55 7.51 -6.09
N TYR A 51 -7.42 7.29 -7.08
CA TYR A 51 -7.32 6.13 -7.97
C TYR A 51 -6.11 6.20 -8.89
N LEU A 52 -5.77 7.38 -9.41
CA LEU A 52 -4.58 7.52 -10.25
C LEU A 52 -3.31 7.19 -9.47
N ILE A 53 -3.26 7.60 -8.20
CA ILE A 53 -2.17 7.26 -7.29
C ILE A 53 -2.15 5.75 -7.00
N ALA A 54 -3.31 5.15 -6.73
CA ALA A 54 -3.42 3.70 -6.50
C ALA A 54 -2.98 2.88 -7.72
N MET A 55 -3.32 3.34 -8.94
CA MET A 55 -2.90 2.69 -10.18
C MET A 55 -1.40 2.79 -10.41
N VAL A 56 -0.80 3.96 -10.18
CA VAL A 56 0.67 4.12 -10.25
C VAL A 56 1.36 3.25 -9.21
N PHE A 57 0.84 3.20 -7.98
CA PHE A 57 1.35 2.33 -6.92
C PHE A 57 1.29 0.85 -7.31
N LEU A 58 0.18 0.38 -7.87
CA LEU A 58 0.03 -1.01 -8.32
C LEU A 58 1.07 -1.37 -9.39
N VAL A 59 1.27 -0.52 -10.39
CA VAL A 59 2.28 -0.75 -11.44
C VAL A 59 3.68 -0.81 -10.82
N PHE A 60 4.02 0.13 -9.93
CA PHE A 60 5.30 0.14 -9.25
C PHE A 60 5.53 -1.10 -8.37
N ASP A 61 4.49 -1.55 -7.66
CA ASP A 61 4.55 -2.76 -6.83
C ASP A 61 4.84 -4.02 -7.67
N VAL A 62 4.21 -4.12 -8.85
CA VAL A 62 4.49 -5.20 -9.82
C VAL A 62 5.94 -5.15 -10.31
N GLU A 63 6.51 -3.96 -10.53
CA GLU A 63 7.91 -3.84 -10.93
C GLU A 63 8.87 -4.30 -9.82
N VAL A 64 8.57 -3.97 -8.55
CA VAL A 64 9.36 -4.42 -7.40
C VAL A 64 9.35 -5.95 -7.27
N ILE A 65 8.24 -6.61 -7.59
CA ILE A 65 8.17 -8.09 -7.63
C ILE A 65 9.23 -8.68 -8.58
N PHE A 66 9.53 -8.01 -9.70
CA PHE A 66 10.58 -8.45 -10.63
C PHE A 66 11.99 -8.14 -10.13
N LEU A 67 12.18 -7.12 -9.28
CA LEU A 67 13.48 -6.78 -8.71
C LEU A 67 13.95 -7.80 -7.67
N TYR A 68 13.05 -8.45 -6.93
CA TYR A 68 13.40 -9.45 -5.92
C TYR A 68 14.23 -10.64 -6.45
N PRO A 69 13.76 -11.40 -7.46
CA PRO A 69 14.53 -12.52 -7.99
C PRO A 69 15.83 -12.05 -8.67
N TRP A 70 15.81 -10.88 -9.32
CA TRP A 70 17.04 -10.29 -9.85
C TRP A 70 18.05 -10.01 -8.73
N ALA A 71 17.65 -9.38 -7.63
CA ALA A 71 18.54 -9.06 -6.52
C ALA A 71 19.13 -10.32 -5.86
N GLN A 72 18.35 -11.39 -5.74
CA GLN A 72 18.85 -12.67 -5.19
C GLN A 72 19.80 -13.39 -6.15
N THR A 73 19.55 -13.36 -7.45
CA THR A 73 20.36 -14.08 -8.44
C THR A 73 21.65 -13.35 -8.76
N PHE A 74 21.62 -12.01 -8.82
CA PHE A 74 22.77 -11.18 -9.18
C PHE A 74 23.95 -11.35 -8.22
N THR A 75 23.70 -11.58 -6.92
CA THR A 75 24.77 -11.82 -5.93
C THR A 75 25.51 -13.14 -6.14
N ASN A 76 24.96 -14.07 -6.92
CA ASN A 76 25.60 -15.36 -7.22
C ASN A 76 26.42 -15.34 -8.51
N LEU A 77 26.41 -14.23 -9.27
CA LEU A 77 27.23 -14.07 -10.47
C LEU A 77 28.63 -13.59 -10.10
N ASP A 78 29.64 -14.08 -10.82
CA ASP A 78 31.01 -13.57 -10.69
C ASP A 78 31.07 -12.11 -11.16
N PRO A 79 31.49 -11.15 -10.30
CA PRO A 79 31.58 -9.74 -10.65
C PRO A 79 32.47 -9.47 -11.87
N MET A 80 33.49 -10.28 -12.15
CA MET A 80 34.43 -10.09 -13.27
C MET A 80 33.98 -10.77 -14.58
N SER A 81 32.81 -11.42 -14.61
CA SER A 81 32.29 -12.04 -15.84
C SER A 81 31.58 -11.02 -16.74
N ASP A 82 31.77 -11.11 -18.06
CA ASP A 82 31.01 -10.33 -19.05
C ASP A 82 29.48 -10.48 -18.90
N ALA A 83 29.03 -11.61 -18.36
CA ALA A 83 27.62 -11.84 -18.06
C ALA A 83 27.10 -10.85 -17.01
N SER A 84 27.86 -10.54 -15.95
CA SER A 84 27.41 -9.67 -14.86
C SER A 84 27.07 -8.26 -15.37
N ALA A 85 27.89 -7.73 -16.28
CA ALA A 85 27.67 -6.43 -16.91
C ALA A 85 26.38 -6.40 -17.75
N ILE A 86 26.11 -7.46 -18.52
CA ILE A 86 24.89 -7.58 -19.33
C ILE A 86 23.65 -7.65 -18.44
N TRP A 87 23.70 -8.44 -17.36
CA TRP A 87 22.60 -8.56 -16.40
C TRP A 87 22.33 -7.25 -15.64
N LEU A 88 23.39 -6.51 -15.28
CA LEU A 88 23.28 -5.17 -14.70
C LEU A 88 22.64 -4.17 -15.67
N LEU A 89 23.06 -4.17 -16.94
CA LEU A 89 22.52 -3.26 -17.94
C LEU A 89 21.02 -3.51 -18.19
N ARG A 90 20.59 -4.78 -18.21
CA ARG A 90 19.18 -5.16 -18.33
C ARG A 90 18.32 -4.60 -17.20
N ILE A 91 18.79 -4.69 -15.94
CA ILE A 91 18.02 -4.15 -14.81
C ILE A 91 18.02 -2.62 -14.82
N LEU A 92 19.12 -1.99 -15.22
CA LEU A 92 19.20 -0.53 -15.32
C LEU A 92 18.25 0.00 -16.39
N PHE A 93 18.16 -0.70 -17.53
CA PHE A 93 17.17 -0.41 -18.56
C PHE A 93 15.74 -0.57 -18.03
N PHE A 94 15.46 -1.65 -17.29
CA PHE A 94 14.16 -1.86 -16.67
C PHE A 94 13.79 -0.71 -15.70
N LEU A 95 14.69 -0.36 -14.77
CA LEU A 95 14.50 0.78 -13.85
C LEU A 95 14.36 2.12 -14.57
N LEU A 96 15.06 2.32 -15.69
CA LEU A 96 14.93 3.53 -16.50
C LEU A 96 13.49 3.68 -17.02
N THR A 97 12.84 2.59 -17.44
CA THR A 97 11.45 2.65 -17.89
C THR A 97 10.49 3.10 -16.78
N THR A 98 10.69 2.62 -15.54
CA THR A 98 9.97 3.09 -14.34
C THR A 98 10.15 4.59 -14.12
N VAL A 99 11.39 5.08 -14.18
CA VAL A 99 11.71 6.49 -13.98
C VAL A 99 11.01 7.35 -15.04
N VAL A 100 11.02 6.92 -16.31
CA VAL A 100 10.33 7.62 -17.39
C VAL A 100 8.81 7.65 -17.16
N ALA A 101 8.21 6.54 -16.76
CA ALA A 101 6.78 6.46 -16.44
C ALA A 101 6.41 7.37 -15.26
N TYR A 102 7.23 7.39 -14.21
CA TYR A 102 7.04 8.26 -13.05
C TYR A 102 7.13 9.75 -13.43
N LEU A 103 8.17 10.15 -14.18
CA LEU A 103 8.34 11.53 -14.65
C LEU A 103 7.17 11.98 -15.53
N TYR A 104 6.63 11.09 -16.37
CA TYR A 104 5.44 11.36 -17.15
C TYR A 104 4.21 11.60 -16.25
N GLY A 105 3.96 10.73 -15.28
CA GLY A 105 2.87 10.88 -14.31
C GLY A 105 2.98 12.18 -13.50
N TYR A 106 4.19 12.54 -13.10
CA TYR A 106 4.47 13.80 -12.41
C TYR A 106 4.13 15.01 -13.29
N ARG A 107 4.58 15.03 -14.55
CA ARG A 107 4.24 16.11 -15.51
C ARG A 107 2.74 16.21 -15.79
N LYS A 108 2.02 15.09 -15.77
CA LYS A 108 0.56 15.06 -15.93
C LYS A 108 -0.20 15.52 -14.69
N GLY A 109 0.47 15.79 -13.58
CA GLY A 109 -0.15 16.28 -12.36
C GLY A 109 -0.93 15.21 -11.60
N VAL A 110 -0.57 13.92 -11.76
CA VAL A 110 -1.18 12.80 -11.01
C VAL A 110 -1.11 13.03 -9.49
N PHE A 111 -0.09 13.74 -9.02
CA PHE A 111 0.17 14.03 -7.61
C PHE A 111 -0.31 15.41 -7.16
N LYS A 112 -1.13 16.12 -7.96
CA LYS A 112 -1.73 17.39 -7.54
C LYS A 112 -3.02 17.15 -6.78
N PHE A 113 -3.19 17.85 -5.67
CA PHE A 113 -4.31 17.67 -4.73
C PHE A 113 -5.23 18.89 -4.62
N ASP A 114 -5.29 19.72 -5.67
CA ASP A 114 -6.17 20.90 -5.77
C ASP A 114 -7.60 20.51 -6.13
#